data_AF-A0A2U8VXG7-F1
#
_entry.id   AF-A0A2U8VXG7-F1
#
_cell.length_a   1.000
_cell.length_b   1.000
_cell.length_c   1.000
_cell.angle_alpha   90.00
_cell.angle_beta   90.00
_cell.angle_gamma   90.00
#
_symmetry.space_group_name_H-M   'P 1'
#
loop_
_entity.id
_entity.type
_entity.pdbx_description
1 polymer ?
#
loop_
_entity_poly.entity_id
_entity_poly.type
_entity_poly.pdbx_seq_one_letter_code
_entity_poly.pdbx_strand_id
1 'polypeptide(L)' 'MEKPSYRPYRLPAGGWGFFGCIGGYYPECDVSMPLWHCAIGSKTPAAKMVPVTVHGEDDRVLAPQLEDAAG' A
#
# COMPACT_ATOMS: atom_id res chain seq x y z
N MET A 1 12.59 9.98 8.06
CA MET A 1 12.11 8.61 7.78
C MET A 1 12.09 8.48 6.28
N GLU A 2 12.96 7.64 5.74
CA GLU A 2 13.10 7.50 4.29
C GLU A 2 11.87 6.81 3.70
N LYS A 3 11.44 7.25 2.51
CA LYS A 3 10.29 6.66 1.83
C LYS A 3 10.75 5.33 1.23
N PRO A 4 10.14 4.19 1.59
CA PRO A 4 10.52 2.93 1.00
C PRO A 4 10.22 2.89 -0.50
N SER A 5 11.08 2.20 -1.23
CA SER A 5 10.89 1.96 -2.66
C SER A 5 10.01 0.73 -2.86
N TYR A 6 9.10 0.80 -3.83
CA TYR A 6 8.25 -0.33 -4.21
C TYR A 6 8.55 -0.70 -5.65
N ARG A 7 8.50 -2.01 -5.94
CA ARG A 7 8.54 -2.48 -7.32
C ARG A 7 7.39 -1.85 -8.11
N PRO A 8 7.66 -1.38 -9.34
CA PRO A 8 6.64 -0.76 -10.17
C PRO A 8 5.52 -1.76 -10.47
N TYR A 9 4.27 -1.28 -10.44
CA TYR A 9 3.13 -2.08 -10.84
C TYR A 9 3.31 -2.56 -12.27
N ARG A 10 3.06 -3.85 -12.50
CA ARG A 10 3.08 -4.44 -13.86
C ARG A 10 1.94 -3.89 -14.72
N LEU A 11 0.87 -3.44 -14.09
CA LEU A 11 -0.33 -2.88 -14.71
C LEU A 11 -0.42 -1.39 -14.38
N PRO A 12 -1.04 -0.57 -15.24
CA PRO A 12 -1.21 0.85 -14.94
C PRO A 12 -2.05 1.04 -13.68
N ALA A 13 -1.64 1.98 -12.81
CA ALA A 13 -2.43 2.33 -11.63
C ALA A 13 -3.69 3.09 -12.09
N GLY A 14 -4.83 2.40 -12.09
CA GLY A 14 -6.15 2.99 -12.36
C GLY A 14 -6.93 3.31 -11.09
N GLY A 15 -8.02 4.07 -11.22
CA GLY A 15 -8.94 4.37 -10.11
C GLY A 15 -9.76 3.15 -9.66
N TRP A 16 -10.75 3.40 -8.81
CA TRP A 16 -11.67 2.38 -8.28
C TRP A 16 -12.25 1.49 -9.40
N GLY A 17 -12.10 0.17 -9.27
CA GLY A 17 -12.61 -0.82 -10.22
C GLY A 17 -11.64 -1.25 -11.33
N PHE A 18 -10.40 -0.75 -11.34
CA PHE A 18 -9.36 -1.22 -12.27
C PHE A 18 -8.79 -2.59 -11.85
N PHE A 19 -8.37 -3.41 -12.82
CA PHE A 19 -7.84 -4.76 -12.59
C PHE A 19 -6.56 -4.69 -11.74
N GLY A 20 -6.61 -5.27 -10.54
CA GLY A 20 -5.51 -5.23 -9.57
C GLY A 20 -5.67 -4.20 -8.44
N CYS A 21 -6.73 -3.40 -8.43
CA CYS A 21 -7.09 -2.55 -7.29
C CYS A 21 -8.13 -3.25 -6.41
N ILE A 22 -8.00 -3.10 -5.09
CA ILE A 22 -8.99 -3.55 -4.11
C ILE A 22 -9.50 -2.37 -3.29
N GLY A 23 -10.74 -2.48 -2.82
CA GLY A 23 -11.32 -1.58 -1.84
C GLY A 23 -11.47 -2.30 -0.50
N GLY A 24 -11.37 -1.56 0.58
CA GLY A 24 -11.75 -2.06 1.91
C GLY A 24 -12.40 -0.96 2.74
N TYR A 25 -12.93 -1.37 3.88
CA TYR A 25 -13.68 -0.48 4.77
C TYR A 25 -12.77 0.08 5.87
N TYR A 26 -13.16 1.26 6.34
CA TYR A 26 -12.62 1.84 7.56
C TYR A 26 -13.41 1.28 8.75
N PRO A 27 -12.75 0.85 9.86
CA PRO A 27 -11.32 1.02 10.19
C PRO A 27 -10.39 -0.15 9.79
N GLU A 28 -10.90 -1.19 9.14
CA GLU A 28 -10.17 -2.44 8.89
C GLU A 28 -8.93 -2.25 8.00
N CYS A 29 -8.94 -1.26 7.12
CA CYS A 29 -7.79 -0.92 6.26
C CYS A 29 -6.71 -0.07 6.93
N ASP A 30 -6.90 0.37 8.19
CA ASP A 30 -5.95 1.26 8.87
C ASP A 30 -4.59 0.59 9.07
N VAL A 31 -4.56 -0.72 9.30
CA VAL A 31 -3.32 -1.49 9.46
C VAL A 31 -2.44 -1.48 8.21
N SER A 32 -3.04 -1.31 7.03
CA SER A 32 -2.33 -1.24 5.76
C SER A 32 -1.80 0.16 5.46
N MET A 33 -2.33 1.20 6.13
CA MET A 33 -1.94 2.58 5.87
C MET A 33 -0.58 2.91 6.50
N PRO A 34 0.43 3.33 5.70
CA PRO A 34 1.71 3.72 6.25
C PRO A 34 1.64 5.10 6.89
N LEU A 35 2.15 5.24 8.11
CA LEU A 35 2.21 6.52 8.83
C LEU A 35 3.05 7.59 8.11
N TRP A 36 4.06 7.16 7.35
CA TRP A 36 4.91 8.06 6.57
C TRP A 36 4.26 8.51 5.26
N HIS A 37 3.20 7.85 4.79
CA HIS A 37 2.51 8.19 3.54
C HIS A 37 1.37 9.18 3.77
N CYS A 38 1.75 10.41 4.12
CA CYS A 38 0.82 11.50 4.36
C CYS A 38 1.22 12.77 3.59
N ALA A 39 0.26 13.67 3.41
CA ALA A 39 0.53 15.00 2.88
C ALA A 39 1.42 15.79 3.84
N ILE A 40 2.51 16.41 3.35
CA ILE A 40 3.54 17.05 4.18
C ILE A 40 2.96 18.16 5.09
N GLY A 41 2.02 18.97 4.56
CA GLY A 41 1.42 20.09 5.30
C GLY A 41 0.31 19.66 6.26
N SER A 42 -0.73 19.01 5.74
CA SER A 42 -1.93 18.67 6.51
C SER A 42 -1.81 17.39 7.33
N LYS A 43 -0.78 16.57 7.07
CA LYS A 43 -0.59 15.23 7.64
C LYS A 43 -1.77 14.29 7.34
N THR A 44 -2.59 14.62 6.34
CA THR A 44 -3.69 13.76 5.90
C THR A 44 -3.11 12.49 5.28
N PRO A 45 -3.53 11.28 5.70
CA PRO A 45 -3.05 10.03 5.14
C PRO A 45 -3.49 9.90 3.68
N ALA A 46 -2.59 9.39 2.82
CA ALA A 46 -2.86 9.15 1.41
C ALA A 46 -3.53 7.78 1.20
N ALA A 47 -4.71 7.59 1.80
CA ALA A 47 -5.43 6.31 1.86
C ALA A 47 -5.84 5.72 0.50
N LYS A 48 -5.95 6.55 -0.54
CA LYS A 48 -6.39 6.10 -1.87
C LYS A 48 -5.31 5.36 -2.67
N MET A 49 -4.05 5.42 -2.25
CA MET A 49 -2.92 4.86 -2.99
C MET A 49 -1.94 4.20 -2.03
N VAL A 50 -2.37 3.10 -1.42
CA VAL A 50 -1.52 2.26 -0.59
C VAL A 50 -1.14 1.01 -1.39
N PRO A 51 0.15 0.73 -1.61
CA PRO A 51 0.59 -0.50 -2.24
C PRO A 51 0.32 -1.68 -1.29
N VAL A 52 -0.42 -2.67 -1.77
CA VAL A 52 -0.73 -3.89 -1.04
C VAL A 52 -0.50 -5.11 -1.93
N THR A 53 -0.28 -6.26 -1.32
CA THR A 53 -0.32 -7.55 -1.99
C THR A 53 -1.35 -8.45 -1.30
N VAL A 54 -2.12 -9.15 -2.13
CA VAL A 54 -3.21 -10.03 -1.70
C VAL A 54 -2.73 -11.47 -1.72
N HIS A 55 -3.03 -12.21 -0.65
CA HIS A 55 -2.73 -13.63 -0.49
C HIS A 55 -4.02 -14.39 -0.18
N GLY A 56 -4.07 -15.68 -0.52
CA GLY A 56 -5.13 -16.58 -0.01
C GLY A 56 -4.92 -16.83 1.49
N GLU A 57 -5.99 -17.12 2.22
CA GLU A 57 -5.97 -17.20 3.70
C GLU A 57 -5.00 -18.27 4.25
N ASP A 58 -4.79 -19.37 3.52
CA ASP A 58 -3.85 -20.44 3.89
C ASP A 58 -2.36 -20.09 3.65
N ASP A 59 -2.08 -19.05 2.86
CA ASP A 59 -0.74 -18.56 2.58
C ASP A 59 -0.31 -17.62 3.72
N ARG A 60 0.49 -18.15 4.64
CA ARG A 60 1.12 -17.39 5.73
C ARG A 60 1.70 -16.08 5.20
N VAL A 61 1.50 -15.00 5.96
CA VAL A 61 2.02 -13.64 5.71
C VAL A 61 3.36 -13.68 5.00
N LEU A 62 3.35 -13.41 3.68
CA LEU A 62 4.58 -13.27 2.93
C LEU A 62 5.33 -12.05 3.48
N ALA A 63 6.65 -12.15 3.56
CA ALA A 63 7.49 -11.00 3.89
C ALA A 63 7.02 -9.79 3.06
N PRO A 64 6.87 -8.60 3.68
CA PRO A 64 6.35 -7.44 2.98
C PRO A 64 7.16 -7.26 1.69
N GLN A 65 6.48 -6.95 0.58
CA GLN A 65 7.14 -6.67 -0.70
C GLN A 65 7.91 -5.33 -0.70
N LEU A 66 8.24 -4.85 0.50
CA LEU A 66 9.08 -3.72 0.77
C LEU A 66 10.50 -4.15 0.50
N GLU A 67 11.11 -3.57 -0.54
CA GLU A 67 12.57 -3.52 -0.55
C GLU A 67 12.91 -2.41 0.44
N ASP A 68 13.40 -2.79 1.63
CA ASP A 68 14.01 -1.83 2.55
C ASP A 68 15.03 -1.05 1.74
N ALA A 69 14.91 0.28 1.73
CA ALA A 69 15.88 1.12 1.07
C ALA A 69 17.22 0.95 1.79
N ALA A 70 18.04 0.01 1.30
CA ALA A 70 19.44 -0.08 1.66
C ALA A 70 20.15 1.02 0.87
N GLY A 71 20.21 2.22 1.45
CA GLY A 71 20.90 3.37 0.87
C GLY A 71 20.72 4.65 1.66
#